data_AF-A0A7C5EMP5-F1
#
_entry.id   AF-A0A7C5EMP5-F1
#
_cell.length_a   1.000
_cell.length_b   1.000
_cell.length_c   1.000
_cell.angle_alpha   90.00
_cell.angle_beta   90.00
_cell.angle_gamma   90.00
#
_symmetry.space_group_name_H-M   'P 1'
#
loop_
_entity.id
_entity.type
_entity.pdbx_description
1 polymer ?
#
loop_
_entity_poly.entity_id
_entity_poly.type
_entity_poly.pdbx_seq_one_letter_code
_entity_poly.pdbx_strand_id
1 'polypeptide(L)'
;MDTFPRSGATRVSSRIFAEGTMSLLALGTVCLWLATAAAHGQAPPVDWEALTKGVEAVGQAGVPGPLVVFGKDAFPVVAAPVKAGGAQTLVAAARYGKGRVVAFGHGGYLNPQVKGMKVFLPRILAWLAPRARGEAPCRVAVKRLRKLRDRMGALGFFVETLRLDGASRPDIVIVDGGALRDAKEVATLTRWVEEGTGLLTAGLGWGWLQLHRGKDLRVDFLGNRLLYPMGIVFADGTLKAGRSHVFSVERPSPLVHAARAWEALTGLGDLSQSDRMQAGLVALSAARSLPPADRSLLPAMHSRAEEAVIIPTAKRPLGPKRALDRVLLAIQLDRLAQNLRRGRDVEAHPAARDFPGVPKDGTERVRAERSIELGVEGWHSTGLYAAPGEAITVRIPKDAVTLGLRLRVGCHKDLLWHKKTWKRVPSITAV
;
A
#
# COMPACT_ATOMS: atom_id res chain seq x y z
N MET A 1 83.37 7.47 -8.13
CA MET A 1 83.81 6.41 -9.04
C MET A 1 83.25 5.08 -8.55
N ASP A 2 82.63 4.15 -9.30
CA ASP A 2 81.78 4.14 -10.52
C ASP A 2 81.28 2.67 -10.70
N THR A 3 80.16 2.29 -11.34
CA THR A 3 79.00 2.99 -11.96
C THR A 3 77.82 1.99 -12.04
N PHE A 4 76.59 2.45 -12.33
CA PHE A 4 75.55 1.55 -12.88
C PHE A 4 75.87 1.21 -14.34
N PRO A 5 75.50 0.00 -14.82
CA PRO A 5 74.55 0.00 -15.95
C PRO A 5 73.48 -1.11 -15.91
N ARG A 6 72.56 -1.02 -16.88
CA ARG A 6 71.38 -1.88 -17.08
C ARG A 6 71.57 -2.89 -18.23
N SER A 7 70.60 -3.80 -18.33
CA SER A 7 69.91 -4.25 -19.56
C SER A 7 70.28 -5.62 -20.15
N GLY A 8 69.27 -6.25 -20.75
CA GLY A 8 69.30 -7.56 -21.41
C GLY A 8 67.89 -8.18 -21.39
N ALA A 9 67.26 -8.34 -22.57
CA ALA A 9 65.89 -8.80 -22.68
C ALA A 9 65.75 -9.89 -23.76
N THR A 10 64.95 -10.94 -23.50
CA THR A 10 64.43 -11.82 -24.56
C THR A 10 63.07 -12.40 -24.18
N ARG A 11 62.14 -12.45 -25.14
CA ARG A 11 60.86 -13.19 -25.04
C ARG A 11 61.06 -14.64 -25.51
N VAL A 12 60.25 -15.56 -24.99
CA VAL A 12 59.88 -16.79 -25.70
C VAL A 12 58.36 -16.84 -25.85
N SER A 13 57.89 -17.28 -27.01
CA SER A 13 56.47 -17.38 -27.35
C SER A 13 56.04 -18.84 -27.38
N SER A 14 54.78 -19.12 -27.03
CA SER A 14 54.06 -20.23 -27.62
C SER A 14 52.64 -19.80 -27.95
N ARG A 15 52.20 -20.12 -29.17
CA ARG A 15 50.82 -19.95 -29.65
C ARG A 15 50.17 -21.33 -29.67
N ILE A 16 48.90 -21.41 -29.28
CA ILE A 16 48.00 -22.47 -29.75
C ILE A 16 46.78 -21.76 -30.33
N PHE A 17 46.48 -22.04 -31.59
CA PHE A 17 45.23 -21.65 -32.25
C PHE A 17 44.22 -22.79 -32.08
N ALA A 18 42.97 -22.44 -31.83
CA ALA A 18 41.81 -23.26 -32.18
C ALA A 18 40.69 -22.32 -32.62
N GLU A 19 40.18 -22.52 -33.83
CA GLU A 19 39.16 -21.67 -34.42
C GLU A 19 37.78 -21.98 -33.82
N GLY A 20 36.97 -20.95 -33.61
CA GLY A 20 35.61 -21.08 -33.09
C GLY A 20 34.70 -20.03 -33.72
N THR A 21 33.85 -20.45 -34.65
CA THR A 21 32.93 -19.59 -35.40
C THR A 21 31.93 -18.89 -34.47
N MET A 22 31.97 -17.55 -34.40
CA MET A 22 30.94 -16.76 -33.70
C MET A 22 29.61 -16.81 -34.46
N SER A 23 28.69 -17.68 -34.02
CA SER A 23 27.30 -17.65 -34.50
C SER A 23 26.58 -16.39 -34.02
N LEU A 24 26.11 -15.59 -34.97
CA LEU A 24 25.57 -14.24 -34.78
C LEU A 24 24.08 -14.27 -34.33
N LEU A 25 23.77 -15.05 -33.28
CA LEU A 25 22.40 -15.38 -32.85
C LEU A 25 22.05 -15.00 -31.39
N ALA A 26 23.01 -14.54 -30.58
CA ALA A 26 22.79 -14.26 -29.15
C ALA A 26 22.27 -12.85 -28.81
N LEU A 27 22.22 -11.92 -29.77
CA LEU A 27 21.83 -10.52 -29.52
C LEU A 27 20.31 -10.27 -29.55
N GLY A 28 19.52 -11.16 -30.16
CA GLY A 28 18.05 -11.02 -30.22
C GLY A 28 17.35 -11.29 -28.88
N THR A 29 17.87 -12.23 -28.08
CA THR A 29 17.16 -12.76 -26.91
C THR A 29 17.25 -11.86 -25.67
N VAL A 30 18.34 -11.09 -25.53
CA VAL A 30 18.55 -10.19 -24.37
C VAL A 30 17.68 -8.93 -24.47
N CYS A 31 17.52 -8.38 -25.67
CA CYS A 31 16.65 -7.21 -25.89
C CYS A 31 15.16 -7.52 -25.64
N LEU A 32 14.72 -8.76 -25.86
CA LEU A 32 13.31 -9.13 -25.68
C LEU A 32 12.89 -9.20 -24.20
N TRP A 33 13.81 -9.56 -23.30
CA TRP A 33 13.56 -9.57 -21.84
C TRP A 33 13.47 -8.17 -21.22
N LEU A 34 14.24 -7.20 -21.74
CA LEU A 34 14.14 -5.80 -21.30
C LEU A 34 12.81 -5.16 -21.74
N ALA A 35 12.27 -5.54 -22.90
CA ALA A 35 10.96 -5.06 -23.36
C ALA A 35 9.79 -5.63 -22.54
N THR A 36 9.79 -6.92 -22.19
CA THR A 36 8.74 -7.51 -21.34
C THR A 36 8.82 -7.01 -19.89
N ALA A 37 10.02 -6.72 -19.38
CA ALA A 37 10.19 -6.08 -18.08
C ALA A 37 9.56 -4.68 -18.01
N ALA A 38 9.39 -3.96 -19.11
CA ALA A 38 8.85 -2.59 -19.13
C ALA A 38 7.29 -2.49 -19.08
N ALA A 39 6.57 -3.56 -19.45
CA ALA A 39 5.11 -3.49 -19.66
C ALA A 39 4.24 -3.63 -18.39
N HIS A 40 4.71 -4.36 -17.36
CA HIS A 40 3.94 -4.66 -16.16
C HIS A 40 3.60 -3.40 -15.32
N GLY A 41 2.43 -3.36 -14.67
CA GLY A 41 2.06 -2.32 -13.69
C GLY A 41 1.82 -0.90 -14.23
N GLN A 42 2.06 -0.61 -15.51
CA GLN A 42 1.41 0.51 -16.19
C GLN A 42 0.02 0.07 -16.68
N ALA A 43 -0.91 1.02 -16.78
CA ALA A 43 -2.15 0.79 -17.48
C ALA A 43 -1.84 0.49 -18.97
N PRO A 44 -2.29 -0.65 -19.53
CA PRO A 44 -2.23 -0.87 -20.97
C PRO A 44 -2.93 0.31 -21.66
N PRO A 45 -2.34 0.97 -22.69
CA PRO A 45 -2.90 2.19 -23.26
C PRO A 45 -4.38 2.06 -23.64
N VAL A 46 -4.73 0.95 -24.30
CA VAL A 46 -6.10 0.58 -24.68
C VAL A 46 -7.05 0.48 -23.48
N ASP A 47 -6.61 -0.11 -22.37
CA ASP A 47 -7.44 -0.25 -21.16
C ASP A 47 -7.61 1.10 -20.44
N TRP A 48 -6.56 1.93 -20.39
CA TRP A 48 -6.65 3.28 -19.81
C TRP A 48 -7.60 4.17 -20.62
N GLU A 49 -7.41 4.23 -21.94
CA GLU A 49 -8.25 5.03 -22.84
C GLU A 49 -9.71 4.57 -22.82
N ALA A 50 -9.98 3.26 -22.80
CA ALA A 50 -11.34 2.72 -22.69
C ALA A 50 -12.04 3.18 -21.41
N LEU A 51 -11.31 3.29 -20.30
CA LEU A 51 -11.82 3.76 -19.01
C LEU A 51 -12.00 5.30 -18.98
N THR A 52 -11.10 6.08 -19.58
CA THR A 52 -11.01 7.54 -19.35
C THR A 52 -11.45 8.43 -20.51
N LYS A 53 -11.65 7.93 -21.74
CA LYS A 53 -11.91 8.74 -22.95
C LYS A 53 -12.98 9.83 -22.77
N GLY A 54 -12.59 11.11 -22.71
CA GLY A 54 -13.53 12.24 -22.52
C GLY A 54 -13.97 12.47 -21.06
N VAL A 55 -13.27 11.88 -20.10
CA VAL A 55 -13.30 12.25 -18.68
C VAL A 55 -12.02 13.04 -18.41
N GLU A 56 -12.10 14.37 -18.36
CA GLU A 56 -10.92 15.24 -18.13
C GLU A 56 -10.60 15.38 -16.64
N ALA A 57 -11.62 15.39 -15.78
CA ALA A 57 -11.48 15.54 -14.35
C ALA A 57 -12.66 14.94 -13.57
N VAL A 58 -12.39 14.44 -12.37
CA VAL A 58 -13.40 13.95 -11.43
C VAL A 58 -13.48 14.85 -10.18
N GLY A 59 -14.69 15.14 -9.72
CA GLY A 59 -14.91 15.93 -8.50
C GLY A 59 -14.38 15.23 -7.25
N GLN A 60 -13.92 16.00 -6.26
CA GLN A 60 -13.56 15.43 -4.96
C GLN A 60 -14.83 14.98 -4.21
N ALA A 61 -15.00 13.67 -4.03
CA ALA A 61 -16.08 13.11 -3.23
C ALA A 61 -15.60 12.85 -1.79
N GLY A 62 -16.05 13.66 -0.83
CA GLY A 62 -15.65 13.56 0.57
C GLY A 62 -14.15 13.85 0.77
N VAL A 63 -13.48 13.02 1.58
CA VAL A 63 -12.00 13.04 1.73
C VAL A 63 -11.49 11.65 1.33
N PRO A 64 -11.13 11.42 0.07
CA PRO A 64 -10.72 10.09 -0.38
C PRO A 64 -9.42 9.60 0.26
N GLY A 65 -9.29 8.28 0.38
CA GLY A 65 -8.05 7.60 0.78
C GLY A 65 -7.30 7.01 -0.43
N PRO A 66 -5.99 6.79 -0.31
CA PRO A 66 -5.19 6.18 -1.37
C PRO A 66 -5.47 4.68 -1.52
N LEU A 67 -5.26 4.15 -2.73
CA LEU A 67 -5.03 2.74 -2.98
C LEU A 67 -3.54 2.49 -3.26
N VAL A 68 -3.05 1.33 -2.83
CA VAL A 68 -1.78 0.76 -3.28
C VAL A 68 -2.09 -0.23 -4.39
N VAL A 69 -1.47 -0.04 -5.55
CA VAL A 69 -1.52 -0.96 -6.69
C VAL A 69 -0.17 -1.61 -6.81
N PHE A 70 -0.11 -2.95 -6.82
CA PHE A 70 1.13 -3.71 -6.75
C PHE A 70 1.14 -4.97 -7.64
N GLY A 71 -0.02 -5.51 -8.02
CA GLY A 71 -0.09 -6.68 -8.89
C GLY A 71 0.32 -6.36 -10.33
N LYS A 72 0.88 -7.35 -11.03
CA LYS A 72 1.37 -7.23 -12.41
C LYS A 72 0.26 -6.85 -13.41
N ASP A 73 -0.95 -7.36 -13.17
CA ASP A 73 -2.17 -7.17 -13.99
C ASP A 73 -3.08 -6.06 -13.45
N ALA A 74 -2.56 -5.27 -12.49
CA ALA A 74 -3.24 -4.15 -11.85
C ALA A 74 -2.53 -2.83 -12.15
N PHE A 75 -3.29 -1.76 -12.33
CA PHE A 75 -2.77 -0.45 -12.73
C PHE A 75 -3.53 0.73 -12.09
N PRO A 76 -2.85 1.87 -11.84
CA PRO A 76 -3.51 3.12 -11.51
C PRO A 76 -4.23 3.70 -12.74
N VAL A 77 -5.51 4.05 -12.59
CA VAL A 77 -6.31 4.73 -13.62
C VAL A 77 -6.26 6.24 -13.43
N VAL A 78 -6.42 6.69 -12.18
CA VAL A 78 -6.35 8.10 -11.78
C VAL A 78 -5.48 8.20 -10.53
N ALA A 79 -4.49 9.09 -10.57
CA ALA A 79 -3.69 9.46 -9.40
C ALA A 79 -4.17 10.81 -8.83
N ALA A 80 -4.01 11.00 -7.53
CA ALA A 80 -4.36 12.22 -6.83
C ALA A 80 -3.20 12.68 -5.93
N PRO A 81 -2.99 14.00 -5.79
CA PRO A 81 -1.91 14.53 -4.96
C PRO A 81 -2.16 14.26 -3.48
N VAL A 82 -1.07 13.99 -2.75
CA VAL A 82 -1.06 13.93 -1.29
C VAL A 82 -0.55 15.25 -0.70
N LYS A 83 -1.06 15.63 0.48
CA LYS A 83 -0.65 16.88 1.16
C LYS A 83 0.87 17.00 1.41
N ALA A 84 1.57 15.86 1.51
CA ALA A 84 3.02 15.82 1.73
C ALA A 84 3.86 16.10 0.46
N GLY A 85 3.25 16.08 -0.73
CA GLY A 85 3.92 16.10 -2.04
C GLY A 85 4.01 14.71 -2.68
N GLY A 86 3.97 14.66 -4.01
CA GLY A 86 3.75 13.42 -4.77
C GLY A 86 2.27 13.07 -4.93
N ALA A 87 1.99 11.94 -5.57
CA ALA A 87 0.65 11.43 -5.84
C ALA A 87 0.51 9.94 -5.47
N GLN A 88 -0.73 9.52 -5.21
CA GLN A 88 -1.09 8.11 -5.01
C GLN A 88 -2.39 7.78 -5.77
N THR A 89 -2.67 6.49 -5.98
CA THR A 89 -3.85 6.04 -6.72
C THR A 89 -5.15 6.44 -6.02
N LEU A 90 -6.05 7.11 -6.75
CA LEU A 90 -7.43 7.39 -6.36
C LEU A 90 -8.40 6.37 -6.95
N VAL A 91 -8.11 5.92 -8.18
CA VAL A 91 -8.88 4.93 -8.93
C VAL A 91 -7.90 3.89 -9.46
N ALA A 92 -8.07 2.64 -9.05
CA ALA A 92 -7.29 1.51 -9.51
C ALA A 92 -8.14 0.59 -10.38
N ALA A 93 -7.52 -0.13 -11.31
CA ALA A 93 -8.16 -1.20 -12.06
C ALA A 93 -7.24 -2.43 -12.14
N ALA A 94 -7.83 -3.61 -12.35
CA ALA A 94 -7.10 -4.86 -12.51
C ALA A 94 -7.85 -5.86 -13.39
N ARG A 95 -7.10 -6.78 -13.99
CA ARG A 95 -7.62 -8.02 -14.58
C ARG A 95 -7.33 -9.17 -13.60
N TYR A 96 -8.30 -10.06 -13.38
CA TYR A 96 -8.15 -11.18 -12.45
C TYR A 96 -8.95 -12.39 -12.92
N GLY A 97 -8.26 -13.48 -13.25
CA GLY A 97 -8.84 -14.59 -13.99
C GLY A 97 -9.44 -14.10 -15.32
N LYS A 98 -10.71 -14.40 -15.54
CA LYS A 98 -11.49 -13.93 -16.70
C LYS A 98 -12.14 -12.55 -16.45
N GLY A 99 -12.25 -12.12 -15.19
CA GLY A 99 -12.94 -10.89 -14.81
C GLY A 99 -12.04 -9.67 -14.71
N ARG A 100 -12.68 -8.57 -14.34
CA ARG A 100 -12.11 -7.22 -14.32
C ARG A 100 -12.58 -6.49 -13.08
N VAL A 101 -11.75 -5.56 -12.59
CA VAL A 101 -11.95 -4.90 -11.30
C VAL A 101 -11.67 -3.41 -11.44
N VAL A 102 -12.51 -2.56 -10.85
CA VAL A 102 -12.24 -1.13 -10.63
C VAL A 102 -12.53 -0.79 -9.18
N ALA A 103 -11.62 -0.06 -8.53
CA ALA A 103 -11.69 0.29 -7.12
C ALA A 103 -11.49 1.80 -6.88
N PHE A 104 -12.43 2.42 -6.16
CA PHE A 104 -12.41 3.84 -5.78
C PHE A 104 -11.98 4.07 -4.33
N GLY A 105 -11.10 5.04 -4.09
CA GLY A 105 -10.65 5.45 -2.74
C GLY A 105 -11.70 6.12 -1.85
N HIS A 106 -12.98 6.14 -2.23
CA HIS A 106 -14.11 6.62 -1.41
C HIS A 106 -15.45 6.14 -1.97
N GLY A 107 -16.36 5.64 -1.13
CA GLY A 107 -17.71 5.18 -1.54
C GLY A 107 -18.55 6.24 -2.27
N GLY A 108 -18.29 7.52 -2.02
CA GLY A 108 -18.93 8.64 -2.71
C GLY A 108 -18.70 8.68 -4.23
N TYR A 109 -17.66 8.04 -4.78
CA TYR A 109 -17.44 7.95 -6.23
C TYR A 109 -18.43 7.04 -6.94
N LEU A 110 -19.13 6.16 -6.22
CA LEU A 110 -20.24 5.41 -6.78
C LEU A 110 -21.43 6.33 -7.14
N ASN A 111 -21.45 7.60 -6.71
CA ASN A 111 -22.52 8.54 -7.05
C ASN A 111 -22.31 9.19 -8.43
N PRO A 112 -23.19 8.96 -9.44
CA PRO A 112 -23.09 9.62 -10.76
C PRO A 112 -23.26 11.15 -10.71
N GLN A 113 -23.74 11.73 -9.60
CA GLN A 113 -23.86 13.19 -9.45
C GLN A 113 -22.52 13.89 -9.14
N VAL A 114 -21.47 13.15 -8.78
CA VAL A 114 -20.11 13.73 -8.63
C VAL A 114 -19.62 14.18 -10.02
N LYS A 115 -19.00 15.36 -10.12
CA LYS A 115 -18.48 15.92 -11.38
C LYS A 115 -17.60 14.87 -12.10
N GLY A 116 -17.81 14.69 -13.40
CA GLY A 116 -17.14 13.66 -14.22
C GLY A 116 -17.78 12.25 -14.17
N MET A 117 -18.43 11.87 -13.06
CA MET A 117 -18.89 10.48 -12.87
C MET A 117 -20.03 10.06 -13.80
N LYS A 118 -20.86 10.99 -14.30
CA LYS A 118 -21.85 10.70 -15.36
C LYS A 118 -21.21 10.12 -16.64
N VAL A 119 -19.98 10.52 -16.95
CA VAL A 119 -19.23 10.08 -18.14
C VAL A 119 -18.35 8.87 -17.82
N PHE A 120 -17.78 8.84 -16.60
CA PHE A 120 -16.83 7.81 -16.16
C PHE A 120 -17.49 6.48 -15.80
N LEU A 121 -18.63 6.49 -15.07
CA LEU A 121 -19.28 5.25 -14.64
C LEU A 121 -19.73 4.35 -15.81
N PRO A 122 -20.36 4.87 -16.89
CA PRO A 122 -20.70 4.03 -18.05
C PRO A 122 -19.49 3.36 -18.71
N ARG A 123 -18.32 4.03 -18.76
CA ARG A 123 -17.07 3.48 -19.30
C ARG A 123 -16.51 2.38 -18.41
N ILE A 124 -16.50 2.60 -17.10
CA ILE A 124 -16.12 1.58 -16.12
C ILE A 124 -17.00 0.34 -16.28
N LEU A 125 -18.33 0.50 -16.39
CA LEU A 125 -19.25 -0.63 -16.55
C LEU A 125 -19.03 -1.37 -17.89
N ALA A 126 -18.87 -0.64 -19.00
CA ALA A 126 -18.55 -1.23 -20.31
C ALA A 126 -17.17 -1.92 -20.35
N TRP A 127 -16.19 -1.40 -19.60
CA TRP A 127 -14.88 -2.05 -19.48
C TRP A 127 -14.94 -3.28 -18.57
N LEU A 128 -15.74 -3.25 -17.50
CA LEU A 128 -15.91 -4.36 -16.54
C LEU A 128 -16.62 -5.57 -17.15
N ALA A 129 -17.67 -5.34 -17.95
CA ALA A 129 -18.37 -6.37 -18.72
C ALA A 129 -18.48 -5.95 -20.20
N PRO A 130 -17.43 -6.20 -21.01
CA PRO A 130 -17.48 -5.96 -22.46
C PRO A 130 -18.56 -6.82 -23.10
N ARG A 131 -19.33 -6.25 -24.03
CA ARG A 131 -20.38 -6.95 -24.78
C ARG A 131 -20.26 -6.69 -26.28
N ALA A 132 -20.56 -7.69 -27.08
CA ALA A 132 -20.80 -7.55 -28.51
C ALA A 132 -22.16 -6.86 -28.79
N ARG A 133 -22.31 -6.36 -30.02
CA ARG A 133 -23.55 -5.70 -30.47
C ARG A 133 -24.69 -6.72 -30.53
N GLY A 134 -25.79 -6.44 -29.85
CA GLY A 134 -26.98 -7.32 -29.83
C GLY A 134 -27.01 -8.32 -28.66
N GLU A 135 -25.99 -8.35 -27.79
CA GLU A 135 -26.10 -9.09 -26.54
C GLU A 135 -27.15 -8.49 -25.59
N ALA A 136 -27.66 -9.33 -24.68
CA ALA A 136 -28.61 -8.92 -23.65
C ALA A 136 -28.03 -7.81 -22.72
N PRO A 137 -28.88 -6.94 -22.16
CA PRO A 137 -28.45 -5.89 -21.22
C PRO A 137 -27.58 -6.44 -20.08
N CYS A 138 -26.52 -5.70 -19.73
CA CYS A 138 -25.62 -6.06 -18.63
C CYS A 138 -26.39 -6.13 -17.30
N ARG A 139 -26.34 -7.29 -16.64
CA ARG A 139 -26.91 -7.51 -15.31
C ARG A 139 -25.98 -6.99 -14.23
N VAL A 140 -26.36 -5.88 -13.60
CA VAL A 140 -25.59 -5.27 -12.51
C VAL A 140 -26.27 -5.58 -11.17
N ALA A 141 -25.54 -6.12 -10.20
CA ALA A 141 -26.07 -6.44 -8.87
C ALA A 141 -25.40 -5.58 -7.79
N VAL A 142 -26.19 -4.89 -6.94
CA VAL A 142 -25.65 -3.99 -5.91
C VAL A 142 -25.90 -4.46 -4.48
N LYS A 143 -24.91 -4.31 -3.60
CA LYS A 143 -25.03 -4.67 -2.17
C LYS A 143 -25.28 -3.43 -1.31
N ARG A 144 -26.46 -3.33 -0.69
CA ARG A 144 -26.85 -2.23 0.24
C ARG A 144 -26.78 -0.80 -0.34
N LEU A 145 -26.69 -0.65 -1.66
CA LEU A 145 -26.58 0.65 -2.35
C LEU A 145 -27.91 1.04 -3.05
N ARG A 146 -29.03 1.11 -2.31
CA ARG A 146 -30.36 1.41 -2.88
C ARG A 146 -30.38 2.69 -3.73
N LYS A 147 -29.82 3.79 -3.20
CA LYS A 147 -29.71 5.06 -3.94
C LYS A 147 -28.90 4.95 -5.24
N LEU A 148 -27.95 4.00 -5.33
CA LEU A 148 -27.19 3.76 -6.56
C LEU A 148 -28.05 3.03 -7.59
N ARG A 149 -28.72 1.94 -7.19
CA ARG A 149 -29.65 1.19 -8.03
C ARG A 149 -30.65 2.13 -8.70
N ASP A 150 -31.32 2.96 -7.91
CA ASP A 150 -32.35 3.87 -8.39
C ASP A 150 -31.78 4.89 -9.41
N ARG A 151 -30.55 5.38 -9.19
CA ARG A 151 -29.85 6.31 -10.09
C ARG A 151 -29.29 5.65 -11.35
N MET A 152 -28.88 4.39 -11.29
CA MET A 152 -28.39 3.63 -12.43
C MET A 152 -29.54 3.13 -13.32
N GLY A 153 -30.70 2.80 -12.73
CA GLY A 153 -31.93 2.54 -13.48
C GLY A 153 -32.34 3.75 -14.32
N ALA A 154 -32.24 4.96 -13.77
CA ALA A 154 -32.44 6.22 -14.50
C ALA A 154 -31.38 6.50 -15.59
N LEU A 155 -30.30 5.72 -15.66
CA LEU A 155 -29.29 5.75 -16.72
C LEU A 155 -29.42 4.54 -17.69
N GLY A 156 -30.51 3.77 -17.59
CA GLY A 156 -30.80 2.64 -18.49
C GLY A 156 -30.13 1.31 -18.12
N PHE A 157 -29.49 1.19 -16.95
CA PHE A 157 -28.88 -0.07 -16.51
C PHE A 157 -29.90 -0.97 -15.82
N PHE A 158 -29.89 -2.27 -16.13
CA PHE A 158 -30.63 -3.28 -15.35
C PHE A 158 -29.88 -3.54 -14.04
N VAL A 159 -30.41 -3.02 -12.93
CA VAL A 159 -29.76 -3.08 -11.62
C VAL A 159 -30.61 -3.81 -10.58
N GLU A 160 -30.13 -4.97 -10.14
CA GLU A 160 -30.77 -5.82 -9.14
C GLU A 160 -30.06 -5.74 -7.76
N THR A 161 -30.68 -6.33 -6.73
CA THR A 161 -30.06 -6.46 -5.41
C THR A 161 -29.15 -7.68 -5.40
N LEU A 162 -27.90 -7.52 -4.97
CA LEU A 162 -26.94 -8.62 -4.89
C LEU A 162 -27.42 -9.73 -3.94
N ARG A 163 -27.57 -10.93 -4.50
CA ARG A 163 -27.78 -12.18 -3.77
C ARG A 163 -26.51 -13.03 -3.86
N LEU A 164 -26.00 -13.46 -2.72
CA LEU A 164 -24.81 -14.32 -2.61
C LEU A 164 -25.19 -15.76 -2.22
N ASP A 165 -26.46 -16.12 -2.44
CA ASP A 165 -27.02 -17.47 -2.24
C ASP A 165 -26.75 -18.41 -3.43
N GLY A 166 -26.24 -17.89 -4.55
CA GLY A 166 -25.72 -18.67 -5.67
C GLY A 166 -26.73 -18.93 -6.81
N ALA A 167 -27.97 -18.43 -6.70
CA ALA A 167 -29.03 -18.71 -7.68
C ALA A 167 -28.72 -18.23 -9.11
N SER A 168 -27.97 -17.12 -9.27
CA SER A 168 -27.45 -16.67 -10.57
C SER A 168 -26.28 -15.71 -10.38
N ARG A 169 -25.21 -15.88 -11.16
CA ARG A 169 -24.08 -14.95 -11.19
C ARG A 169 -24.41 -13.75 -12.09
N PRO A 170 -24.25 -12.50 -11.62
CA PRO A 170 -24.44 -11.30 -12.44
C PRO A 170 -23.21 -11.00 -13.32
N ASP A 171 -23.39 -10.18 -14.36
CA ASP A 171 -22.30 -9.71 -15.21
C ASP A 171 -21.37 -8.75 -14.44
N ILE A 172 -21.94 -7.88 -13.59
CA ILE A 172 -21.21 -6.94 -12.72
C ILE A 172 -21.76 -6.98 -11.29
N VAL A 173 -20.87 -6.96 -10.30
CA VAL A 173 -21.19 -6.67 -8.89
C VAL A 173 -20.69 -5.28 -8.50
N ILE A 174 -21.53 -4.52 -7.79
CA ILE A 174 -21.13 -3.27 -7.13
C ILE A 174 -21.28 -3.40 -5.60
N VAL A 175 -20.18 -3.25 -4.88
CA VAL A 175 -20.12 -3.38 -3.42
C VAL A 175 -19.08 -2.46 -2.81
N ASP A 176 -19.45 -1.71 -1.77
CA ASP A 176 -18.46 -1.02 -0.93
C ASP A 176 -17.73 -2.06 -0.04
N GLY A 177 -16.40 -2.03 -0.01
CA GLY A 177 -15.58 -2.97 0.76
C GLY A 177 -15.84 -2.92 2.28
N GLY A 178 -16.37 -1.80 2.80
CA GLY A 178 -16.85 -1.66 4.17
C GLY A 178 -18.24 -2.26 4.42
N ALA A 179 -18.97 -2.68 3.38
CA ALA A 179 -20.27 -3.33 3.47
C ALA A 179 -20.21 -4.87 3.38
N LEU A 180 -19.00 -5.45 3.25
CA LEU A 180 -18.76 -6.89 3.36
C LEU A 180 -18.91 -7.35 4.82
N ARG A 181 -19.47 -8.53 5.04
CA ARG A 181 -19.80 -9.05 6.39
C ARG A 181 -18.86 -10.12 6.90
N ASP A 182 -18.42 -11.03 6.02
CA ASP A 182 -17.71 -12.24 6.41
C ASP A 182 -16.79 -12.76 5.30
N ALA A 183 -16.02 -13.81 5.62
CA ALA A 183 -15.08 -14.43 4.68
C ALA A 183 -15.77 -15.21 3.54
N LYS A 184 -17.03 -15.63 3.69
CA LYS A 184 -17.80 -16.34 2.65
C LYS A 184 -18.28 -15.37 1.58
N GLU A 185 -18.67 -14.15 1.95
CA GLU A 185 -18.92 -13.06 0.99
C GLU A 185 -17.65 -12.75 0.19
N VAL A 186 -16.49 -12.62 0.84
CA VAL A 186 -15.20 -12.40 0.16
C VAL A 186 -14.89 -13.54 -0.81
N ALA A 187 -14.89 -14.78 -0.35
CA ALA A 187 -14.55 -15.95 -1.19
C ALA A 187 -15.49 -16.11 -2.41
N THR A 188 -16.80 -15.88 -2.22
CA THR A 188 -17.79 -15.92 -3.31
C THR A 188 -17.48 -14.85 -4.37
N LEU A 189 -17.18 -13.63 -3.94
CA LEU A 189 -16.88 -12.52 -4.85
C LEU A 189 -15.53 -12.71 -5.57
N THR A 190 -14.48 -13.13 -4.87
CA THR A 190 -13.18 -13.43 -5.49
C THR A 190 -13.33 -14.48 -6.59
N ARG A 191 -14.03 -15.59 -6.30
CA ARG A 191 -14.30 -16.65 -7.28
C ARG A 191 -15.12 -16.14 -8.48
N TRP A 192 -16.18 -15.37 -8.25
CA TRP A 192 -16.99 -14.82 -9.35
C TRP A 192 -16.19 -13.89 -10.27
N VAL A 193 -15.29 -13.07 -9.73
CA VAL A 193 -14.38 -12.26 -10.55
C VAL A 193 -13.44 -13.17 -11.35
N GLU A 194 -12.81 -14.15 -10.72
CA GLU A 194 -11.95 -15.12 -11.42
C GLU A 194 -12.67 -15.84 -12.57
N GLU A 195 -13.95 -16.17 -12.39
CA GLU A 195 -14.81 -16.81 -13.38
C GLU A 195 -15.36 -15.87 -14.49
N GLY A 196 -15.22 -14.54 -14.36
CA GLY A 196 -15.57 -13.57 -15.41
C GLY A 196 -16.44 -12.37 -15.00
N THR A 197 -16.96 -12.31 -13.77
CA THR A 197 -17.79 -11.18 -13.32
C THR A 197 -16.97 -9.91 -13.12
N GLY A 198 -17.47 -8.77 -13.59
CA GLY A 198 -16.89 -7.46 -13.31
C GLY A 198 -17.14 -7.03 -11.86
N LEU A 199 -16.13 -6.51 -11.17
CA LEU A 199 -16.25 -5.95 -9.83
C LEU A 199 -16.02 -4.43 -9.86
N LEU A 200 -17.05 -3.66 -9.51
CA LEU A 200 -16.87 -2.26 -9.13
C LEU A 200 -16.93 -2.15 -7.60
N THR A 201 -15.87 -1.64 -6.98
CA THR A 201 -15.83 -1.45 -5.54
C THR A 201 -15.34 -0.06 -5.14
N ALA A 202 -15.55 0.26 -3.88
CA ALA A 202 -15.06 1.46 -3.24
C ALA A 202 -14.73 1.16 -1.78
N GLY A 203 -13.88 1.95 -1.15
CA GLY A 203 -13.51 1.77 0.24
C GLY A 203 -12.75 2.98 0.77
N LEU A 204 -12.69 3.11 2.09
CA LEU A 204 -12.08 4.27 2.76
C LEU A 204 -11.19 3.82 3.92
N GLY A 205 -9.92 3.51 3.64
CA GLY A 205 -9.01 2.88 4.61
C GLY A 205 -8.85 3.67 5.92
N TRP A 206 -8.55 4.98 5.82
CA TRP A 206 -8.42 5.85 7.00
C TRP A 206 -9.73 5.98 7.80
N GLY A 207 -10.88 6.08 7.12
CA GLY A 207 -12.19 6.17 7.78
C GLY A 207 -12.59 4.87 8.46
N TRP A 208 -12.29 3.73 7.84
CA TRP A 208 -12.49 2.42 8.43
C TRP A 208 -11.65 2.25 9.70
N LEU A 209 -10.37 2.63 9.68
CA LEU A 209 -9.47 2.59 10.85
C LEU A 209 -9.96 3.45 12.03
N GLN A 210 -10.60 4.60 11.76
CA GLN A 210 -11.18 5.44 12.82
C GLN A 210 -12.34 4.76 13.55
N LEU A 211 -13.17 4.01 12.81
CA LEU A 211 -14.33 3.30 13.34
C LEU A 211 -13.95 1.96 14.00
N HIS A 212 -12.85 1.34 13.59
CA HIS A 212 -12.42 0.00 14.04
C HIS A 212 -11.14 0.07 14.89
N ARG A 213 -11.21 0.78 16.03
CA ARG A 213 -10.06 1.02 16.92
C ARG A 213 -9.40 -0.28 17.40
N GLY A 214 -8.11 -0.44 17.09
CA GLY A 214 -7.30 -1.61 17.45
C GLY A 214 -7.33 -2.73 16.40
N LYS A 215 -8.08 -2.56 15.30
CA LYS A 215 -8.00 -3.43 14.13
C LYS A 215 -6.92 -2.96 13.14
N ASP A 216 -6.42 -3.88 12.33
CA ASP A 216 -5.36 -3.64 11.36
C ASP A 216 -5.93 -3.79 9.93
N LEU A 217 -5.89 -2.70 9.17
CA LEU A 217 -6.45 -2.58 7.81
C LEU A 217 -5.91 -3.66 6.85
N ARG A 218 -4.74 -4.24 7.17
CA ARG A 218 -4.06 -5.25 6.36
C ARG A 218 -4.64 -6.66 6.50
N VAL A 219 -5.38 -6.94 7.59
CA VAL A 219 -5.88 -8.29 7.92
C VAL A 219 -7.36 -8.32 8.30
N ASP A 220 -7.86 -7.31 9.01
CA ASP A 220 -9.25 -7.25 9.48
C ASP A 220 -10.21 -6.68 8.42
N PHE A 221 -9.73 -5.80 7.52
CA PHE A 221 -10.60 -5.15 6.55
C PHE A 221 -10.91 -6.07 5.36
N LEU A 222 -12.16 -6.54 5.29
CA LEU A 222 -12.62 -7.47 4.25
C LEU A 222 -12.47 -6.92 2.82
N GLY A 223 -12.57 -5.59 2.63
CA GLY A 223 -12.30 -4.95 1.34
C GLY A 223 -10.86 -5.18 0.84
N ASN A 224 -9.88 -5.18 1.74
CA ASN A 224 -8.50 -5.53 1.39
C ASN A 224 -8.31 -7.02 1.16
N ARG A 225 -9.03 -7.88 1.90
CA ARG A 225 -9.02 -9.34 1.64
C ARG A 225 -9.61 -9.69 0.27
N LEU A 226 -10.62 -8.95 -0.20
CA LEU A 226 -11.20 -9.10 -1.53
C LEU A 226 -10.25 -8.64 -2.65
N LEU A 227 -9.62 -7.47 -2.49
CA LEU A 227 -8.79 -6.86 -3.54
C LEU A 227 -7.33 -7.34 -3.56
N TYR A 228 -6.78 -7.87 -2.46
CA TYR A 228 -5.39 -8.30 -2.39
C TYR A 228 -5.00 -9.32 -3.49
N PRO A 229 -5.77 -10.38 -3.78
CA PRO A 229 -5.48 -11.30 -4.89
C PRO A 229 -5.47 -10.62 -6.27
N MET A 230 -6.18 -9.49 -6.39
CA MET A 230 -6.32 -8.69 -7.60
C MET A 230 -5.24 -7.59 -7.70
N GLY A 231 -4.23 -7.60 -6.83
CA GLY A 231 -3.09 -6.68 -6.90
C GLY A 231 -3.37 -5.26 -6.39
N ILE A 232 -4.45 -5.06 -5.62
CA ILE A 232 -4.88 -3.75 -5.10
C ILE A 232 -5.16 -3.86 -3.60
N VAL A 233 -4.81 -2.86 -2.80
CA VAL A 233 -5.34 -2.68 -1.43
C VAL A 233 -5.67 -1.22 -1.15
N PHE A 234 -6.70 -0.96 -0.34
CA PHE A 234 -6.96 0.34 0.26
C PHE A 234 -5.93 0.62 1.36
N ALA A 235 -5.45 1.85 1.43
CA ALA A 235 -4.43 2.28 2.37
C ALA A 235 -4.92 3.38 3.33
N ASP A 236 -4.14 3.59 4.38
CA ASP A 236 -4.26 4.72 5.31
C ASP A 236 -3.75 6.03 4.66
N GLY A 237 -4.18 7.17 5.18
CA GLY A 237 -3.87 8.51 4.66
C GLY A 237 -4.99 9.11 3.80
N THR A 238 -4.81 10.36 3.38
CA THR A 238 -5.82 11.15 2.67
C THR A 238 -5.29 11.78 1.38
N LEU A 239 -6.12 11.75 0.36
CA LEU A 239 -5.99 12.43 -0.91
C LEU A 239 -6.80 13.73 -0.85
N LYS A 240 -6.27 14.82 -1.41
CA LYS A 240 -6.99 16.11 -1.42
C LYS A 240 -6.74 16.85 -2.72
N ALA A 241 -7.81 17.28 -3.37
CA ALA A 241 -7.73 18.11 -4.56
C ALA A 241 -7.14 19.50 -4.23
N GLY A 242 -6.67 20.19 -5.27
CA GLY A 242 -6.31 21.60 -5.17
C GLY A 242 -7.53 22.51 -4.96
N ARG A 243 -7.35 23.83 -5.10
CA ARG A 243 -8.43 24.83 -4.98
C ARG A 243 -9.60 24.60 -5.95
N SER A 244 -9.38 23.85 -7.04
CA SER A 244 -10.38 23.50 -8.04
C SER A 244 -11.37 22.41 -7.59
N HIS A 245 -11.14 21.74 -6.44
CA HIS A 245 -11.96 20.64 -5.93
C HIS A 245 -12.17 19.46 -6.92
N VAL A 246 -11.26 19.31 -7.89
CA VAL A 246 -11.24 18.20 -8.85
C VAL A 246 -9.85 17.54 -8.90
N PHE A 247 -9.83 16.28 -9.34
CA PHE A 247 -8.62 15.56 -9.71
C PHE A 247 -8.57 15.42 -11.24
N SER A 248 -7.47 15.82 -11.87
CA SER A 248 -7.24 15.59 -13.30
C SER A 248 -7.21 14.10 -13.61
N VAL A 249 -7.73 13.72 -14.78
CA VAL A 249 -7.71 12.35 -15.30
C VAL A 249 -6.67 12.31 -16.42
N GLU A 250 -5.41 12.24 -15.99
CA GLU A 250 -4.23 12.11 -16.83
C GLU A 250 -3.60 10.74 -16.59
N ARG A 251 -2.85 10.20 -17.58
CA ARG A 251 -2.21 8.89 -17.46
C ARG A 251 -1.20 8.92 -16.29
N PRO A 252 -1.37 8.12 -15.23
CA PRO A 252 -0.49 8.20 -14.07
C PRO A 252 0.96 7.80 -14.40
N SER A 253 1.92 8.43 -13.72
CA SER A 253 3.32 8.00 -13.75
C SER A 253 3.45 6.52 -13.32
N PRO A 254 4.31 5.71 -13.96
CA PRO A 254 4.59 4.34 -13.52
C PRO A 254 5.01 4.25 -12.05
N LEU A 255 5.62 5.29 -11.48
CA LEU A 255 6.02 5.34 -10.07
C LEU A 255 4.83 5.51 -9.09
N VAL A 256 3.59 5.52 -9.59
CA VAL A 256 2.36 5.36 -8.79
C VAL A 256 2.04 3.88 -8.53
N HIS A 257 2.63 2.95 -9.29
CA HIS A 257 2.57 1.51 -9.03
C HIS A 257 3.69 1.08 -8.06
N ALA A 258 3.35 0.29 -7.05
CA ALA A 258 4.25 -0.02 -5.94
C ALA A 258 5.40 -0.95 -6.31
N ALA A 259 5.21 -1.89 -7.24
CA ALA A 259 6.31 -2.72 -7.72
C ALA A 259 7.33 -1.87 -8.47
N ARG A 260 6.86 -0.97 -9.33
CA ARG A 260 7.70 -0.02 -10.09
C ARG A 260 8.42 0.98 -9.19
N ALA A 261 7.72 1.50 -8.17
CA ALA A 261 8.34 2.34 -7.15
C ALA A 261 9.45 1.60 -6.39
N TRP A 262 9.25 0.32 -6.07
CA TRP A 262 10.25 -0.50 -5.40
C TRP A 262 11.46 -0.82 -6.29
N GLU A 263 11.22 -1.25 -7.53
CA GLU A 263 12.25 -1.47 -8.56
C GLU A 263 13.10 -0.20 -8.78
N ALA A 264 12.45 0.95 -8.94
CA ALA A 264 13.11 2.24 -9.13
C ALA A 264 13.99 2.64 -7.93
N LEU A 265 13.55 2.38 -6.68
CA LEU A 265 14.32 2.69 -5.48
C LEU A 265 15.50 1.75 -5.22
N THR A 266 15.47 0.54 -5.78
CA THR A 266 16.46 -0.53 -5.48
C THR A 266 17.36 -0.89 -6.66
N GLY A 267 17.05 -0.37 -7.86
CA GLY A 267 17.86 -0.48 -9.07
C GLY A 267 19.15 0.36 -9.03
N LEU A 268 19.99 0.15 -10.04
CA LEU A 268 21.30 0.81 -10.19
C LEU A 268 21.23 2.19 -10.87
N GLY A 269 20.06 2.61 -11.35
CA GLY A 269 19.87 3.87 -12.06
C GLY A 269 19.64 5.06 -11.14
N ASP A 270 20.22 6.21 -11.48
CA ASP A 270 20.02 7.44 -10.71
C ASP A 270 18.61 8.02 -10.90
N LEU A 271 17.80 7.96 -9.84
CA LEU A 271 16.52 8.66 -9.79
C LEU A 271 16.70 10.15 -9.52
N SER A 272 15.97 10.97 -10.29
CA SER A 272 15.73 12.38 -10.01
C SER A 272 15.15 12.58 -8.60
N GLN A 273 15.26 13.79 -8.05
CA GLN A 273 14.74 14.06 -6.70
C GLN A 273 13.22 13.89 -6.61
N SER A 274 12.47 14.24 -7.67
CA SER A 274 11.02 14.06 -7.73
C SER A 274 10.65 12.58 -7.82
N ASP A 275 11.32 11.81 -8.66
CA ASP A 275 11.04 10.39 -8.86
C ASP A 275 11.39 9.58 -7.61
N ARG A 276 12.53 9.88 -6.96
CA ARG A 276 12.93 9.28 -5.69
C ARG A 276 11.91 9.57 -4.57
N MET A 277 11.35 10.79 -4.54
CA MET A 277 10.30 11.16 -3.59
C MET A 277 8.97 10.46 -3.89
N GLN A 278 8.58 10.38 -5.17
CA GLN A 278 7.35 9.73 -5.63
C GLN A 278 7.38 8.22 -5.38
N ALA A 279 8.48 7.56 -5.78
CA ALA A 279 8.69 6.15 -5.51
C ALA A 279 8.76 5.86 -4.00
N GLY A 280 9.46 6.70 -3.23
CA GLY A 280 9.52 6.63 -1.77
C GLY A 280 8.15 6.67 -1.10
N LEU A 281 7.27 7.58 -1.54
CA LEU A 281 5.89 7.70 -1.04
C LEU A 281 5.10 6.40 -1.27
N VAL A 282 5.15 5.86 -2.50
CA VAL A 282 4.31 4.72 -2.90
C VAL A 282 4.83 3.41 -2.32
N ALA A 283 6.15 3.18 -2.34
CA ALA A 283 6.75 2.01 -1.70
C ALA A 283 6.55 2.00 -0.17
N LEU A 284 6.63 3.17 0.49
CA LEU A 284 6.28 3.30 1.92
C LEU A 284 4.80 2.99 2.18
N SER A 285 3.91 3.42 1.28
CA SER A 285 2.49 3.08 1.38
C SER A 285 2.27 1.57 1.25
N ALA A 286 2.98 0.89 0.35
CA ALA A 286 2.91 -0.57 0.20
C ALA A 286 3.43 -1.31 1.43
N ALA A 287 4.62 -0.95 1.92
CA ALA A 287 5.21 -1.50 3.15
C ALA A 287 4.27 -1.39 4.38
N ARG A 288 3.43 -0.34 4.43
CA ARG A 288 2.44 -0.12 5.50
C ARG A 288 1.04 -0.71 5.25
N SER A 289 0.74 -1.22 4.04
CA SER A 289 -0.63 -1.59 3.64
C SER A 289 -0.79 -3.02 3.11
N LEU A 290 0.30 -3.69 2.72
CA LEU A 290 0.26 -5.09 2.30
C LEU A 290 0.12 -6.03 3.52
N PRO A 291 -0.63 -7.14 3.41
CA PRO A 291 -0.79 -8.11 4.48
C PRO A 291 0.55 -8.76 4.88
N PRO A 292 0.78 -9.14 6.15
CA PRO A 292 1.98 -9.87 6.57
C PRO A 292 2.21 -11.21 5.85
N ALA A 293 1.18 -11.74 5.19
CA ALA A 293 1.25 -12.94 4.36
C ALA A 293 1.59 -12.65 2.87
N ASP A 294 1.91 -11.41 2.52
CA ASP A 294 2.22 -11.03 1.15
C ASP A 294 3.45 -11.78 0.61
N ARG A 295 3.32 -12.27 -0.63
CA ARG A 295 4.36 -12.98 -1.36
C ARG A 295 4.91 -12.20 -2.56
N SER A 296 4.42 -10.98 -2.80
CA SER A 296 4.73 -10.20 -4.02
C SER A 296 5.84 -9.19 -3.83
N LEU A 297 5.73 -8.30 -2.83
CA LEU A 297 6.69 -7.20 -2.61
C LEU A 297 7.32 -7.26 -1.21
N LEU A 298 6.56 -7.61 -0.18
CA LEU A 298 7.08 -7.66 1.18
C LEU A 298 8.31 -8.57 1.32
N PRO A 299 8.43 -9.76 0.71
CA PRO A 299 9.64 -10.59 0.84
C PRO A 299 10.92 -9.88 0.39
N ALA A 300 10.88 -9.15 -0.73
CA ALA A 300 12.03 -8.39 -1.23
C ALA A 300 12.35 -7.17 -0.34
N MET A 301 11.32 -6.48 0.14
CA MET A 301 11.48 -5.38 1.12
C MET A 301 12.04 -5.89 2.46
N HIS A 302 11.65 -7.09 2.87
CA HIS A 302 12.07 -7.77 4.09
C HIS A 302 13.55 -8.15 4.07
N SER A 303 14.03 -8.77 2.99
CA SER A 303 15.46 -9.10 2.81
C SER A 303 16.33 -7.83 2.85
N ARG A 304 16.02 -6.81 2.04
CA ARG A 304 16.78 -5.54 2.05
C ARG A 304 16.71 -4.80 3.40
N ALA A 305 15.70 -5.07 4.23
CA ALA A 305 15.57 -4.49 5.56
C ALA A 305 16.36 -5.24 6.65
N GLU A 306 16.85 -6.46 6.39
CA GLU A 306 17.77 -7.18 7.29
C GLU A 306 19.20 -6.64 7.18
N GLU A 307 19.62 -6.31 5.96
CA GLU A 307 20.95 -5.80 5.63
C GLU A 307 21.20 -4.34 6.11
N ALA A 308 20.14 -3.59 6.44
CA ALA A 308 20.20 -2.13 6.58
C ALA A 308 20.17 -1.63 8.03
N VAL A 309 21.22 -0.94 8.48
CA VAL A 309 21.25 -0.28 9.81
C VAL A 309 20.69 1.15 9.72
N ILE A 310 19.43 1.35 10.12
CA ILE A 310 18.71 2.63 9.92
C ILE A 310 18.32 3.27 11.26
N ILE A 311 19.10 4.27 11.66
CA ILE A 311 18.93 4.98 12.94
C ILE A 311 18.57 6.45 12.66
N PRO A 312 17.27 6.82 12.62
CA PRO A 312 16.85 8.22 12.51
C PRO A 312 17.04 8.96 13.84
N THR A 313 17.75 10.09 13.81
CA THR A 313 17.94 10.98 14.96
C THR A 313 17.70 12.43 14.58
N ALA A 314 17.65 13.32 15.57
CA ALA A 314 17.52 14.76 15.30
C ALA A 314 18.70 15.30 14.47
N LYS A 315 19.91 14.71 14.65
CA LYS A 315 21.15 15.04 13.93
C LYS A 315 21.30 14.32 12.58
N ARG A 316 20.78 13.09 12.44
CA ARG A 316 20.75 12.29 11.19
C ARG A 316 19.31 11.95 10.79
N PRO A 317 18.52 12.92 10.32
CA PRO A 317 17.13 12.67 9.95
C PRO A 317 16.97 11.92 8.61
N LEU A 318 15.83 11.27 8.43
CA LEU A 318 15.43 10.64 7.17
C LEU A 318 14.54 11.58 6.35
N GLY A 319 15.14 12.29 5.39
CA GLY A 319 14.45 13.15 4.42
C GLY A 319 14.21 12.47 3.06
N PRO A 320 13.71 13.21 2.04
CA PRO A 320 13.39 12.64 0.72
C PRO A 320 14.58 12.01 -0.03
N LYS A 321 15.82 12.49 0.21
CA LYS A 321 17.03 11.86 -0.37
C LYS A 321 17.26 10.43 0.15
N ARG A 322 16.78 10.11 1.35
CA ARG A 322 16.86 8.78 1.99
C ARG A 322 15.51 8.04 1.90
N ALA A 323 14.89 8.08 0.71
CA ALA A 323 13.58 7.49 0.47
C ALA A 323 13.54 5.98 0.74
N LEU A 324 14.54 5.22 0.25
CA LEU A 324 14.63 3.77 0.48
C LEU A 324 14.70 3.44 1.98
N ASP A 325 15.58 4.10 2.73
CA ASP A 325 15.72 3.92 4.18
C ASP A 325 14.41 4.17 4.95
N ARG A 326 13.53 5.05 4.44
CA ARG A 326 12.20 5.26 5.04
C ARG A 326 11.26 4.07 4.83
N VAL A 327 11.34 3.39 3.69
CA VAL A 327 10.60 2.16 3.40
C VAL A 327 11.15 1.02 4.27
N LEU A 328 12.47 0.82 4.27
CA LEU A 328 13.14 -0.23 5.03
C LEU A 328 12.92 -0.09 6.55
N LEU A 329 12.98 1.14 7.09
CA LEU A 329 12.63 1.39 8.50
C LEU A 329 11.17 1.05 8.81
N ALA A 330 10.24 1.29 7.88
CA ALA A 330 8.84 0.93 8.09
C ALA A 330 8.67 -0.59 8.23
N ILE A 331 9.41 -1.35 7.43
CA ILE A 331 9.47 -2.82 7.49
C ILE A 331 10.09 -3.31 8.81
N GLN A 332 11.19 -2.70 9.26
CA GLN A 332 11.84 -3.02 10.54
C GLN A 332 10.90 -2.78 11.73
N LEU A 333 10.20 -1.65 11.75
CA LEU A 333 9.28 -1.30 12.83
C LEU A 333 8.01 -2.17 12.82
N ASP A 334 7.50 -2.58 11.65
CA ASP A 334 6.38 -3.51 11.61
C ASP A 334 6.76 -4.91 12.10
N ARG A 335 7.95 -5.41 11.74
CA ARG A 335 8.50 -6.67 12.30
C ARG A 335 8.61 -6.62 13.83
N LEU A 336 9.15 -5.52 14.36
CA LEU A 336 9.26 -5.30 15.80
C LEU A 336 7.87 -5.35 16.47
N ALA A 337 6.88 -4.67 15.90
CA ALA A 337 5.51 -4.68 16.38
C ALA A 337 4.84 -6.06 16.26
N GLN A 338 5.11 -6.84 15.21
CA GLN A 338 4.61 -8.21 15.05
C GLN A 338 5.23 -9.17 16.06
N ASN A 339 6.53 -9.03 16.39
CA ASN A 339 7.19 -9.85 17.40
C ASN A 339 6.64 -9.57 18.81
N LEU A 340 6.48 -8.29 19.17
CA LEU A 340 5.82 -7.86 20.41
C LEU A 340 4.40 -8.45 20.54
N ARG A 341 3.58 -8.36 19.49
CA ARG A 341 2.22 -8.93 19.45
C ARG A 341 2.19 -10.46 19.61
N ARG A 342 3.29 -11.15 19.32
CA ARG A 342 3.46 -12.61 19.47
C ARG A 342 4.07 -13.00 20.82
N GLY A 343 4.26 -12.05 21.74
CA GLY A 343 4.87 -12.32 23.04
C GLY A 343 6.33 -12.75 22.96
N ARG A 344 7.04 -12.39 21.87
CA ARG A 344 8.47 -12.63 21.74
C ARG A 344 9.23 -11.47 22.37
N ASP A 345 10.34 -11.78 23.04
CA ASP A 345 11.31 -10.77 23.41
C ASP A 345 11.82 -10.03 22.18
N VAL A 346 12.06 -8.73 22.34
CA VAL A 346 12.56 -7.88 21.26
C VAL A 346 13.67 -6.97 21.78
N GLU A 347 14.72 -6.84 21.00
CA GLU A 347 15.79 -5.89 21.30
C GLU A 347 15.31 -4.45 21.12
N ALA A 348 15.92 -3.55 21.91
CA ALA A 348 15.68 -2.12 21.77
C ALA A 348 16.18 -1.62 20.41
N HIS A 349 15.28 -1.04 19.60
CA HIS A 349 15.70 -0.37 18.36
C HIS A 349 16.72 0.74 18.70
N PRO A 350 17.93 0.79 18.10
CA PRO A 350 19.03 1.66 18.56
C PRO A 350 18.69 3.17 18.64
N ALA A 351 17.75 3.64 17.81
CA ALA A 351 17.24 5.01 17.86
C ALA A 351 16.61 5.40 19.21
N ALA A 352 16.21 4.43 20.05
CA ALA A 352 15.70 4.67 21.39
C ALA A 352 16.68 5.51 22.24
N ARG A 353 18.00 5.34 22.05
CA ARG A 353 19.03 6.12 22.75
C ARG A 353 18.96 7.64 22.49
N ASP A 354 18.50 8.05 21.30
CA ASP A 354 18.28 9.47 20.94
C ASP A 354 16.87 9.92 21.33
N PHE A 355 15.86 9.07 21.08
CA PHE A 355 14.48 9.31 21.47
C PHE A 355 13.67 8.00 21.60
N PRO A 356 12.97 7.74 22.73
CA PRO A 356 12.69 8.65 23.86
C PRO A 356 13.79 8.72 24.94
N GLY A 357 14.99 8.21 24.67
CA GLY A 357 16.09 8.08 25.61
C GLY A 357 16.24 6.65 26.15
N VAL A 358 17.26 6.47 27.00
CA VAL A 358 17.41 5.30 27.87
C VAL A 358 17.54 5.79 29.32
N PRO A 359 17.10 5.01 30.34
CA PRO A 359 17.40 5.31 31.73
C PRO A 359 18.91 5.41 31.95
N LYS A 360 19.35 6.16 32.97
CA LYS A 360 20.77 6.18 33.37
C LYS A 360 21.17 4.81 33.93
N ASP A 361 22.45 4.46 33.79
CA ASP A 361 22.99 3.27 34.45
C ASP A 361 22.74 3.33 35.97
N GLY A 362 22.36 2.20 36.55
CA GLY A 362 21.95 2.13 37.97
C GLY A 362 20.54 2.68 38.29
N THR A 363 19.74 3.12 37.31
CA THR A 363 18.33 3.49 37.57
C THR A 363 17.58 2.27 38.13
N GLU A 364 16.96 2.41 39.31
CA GLU A 364 16.24 1.33 39.98
C GLU A 364 15.03 0.83 39.15
N ARG A 365 14.78 -0.49 39.20
CA ARG A 365 13.56 -1.10 38.63
C ARG A 365 12.51 -1.26 39.72
N VAL A 366 11.53 -0.37 39.71
CA VAL A 366 10.50 -0.29 40.76
C VAL A 366 9.28 -1.16 40.46
N ARG A 367 8.73 -1.78 41.52
CA ARG A 367 7.34 -2.27 41.52
C ARG A 367 6.45 -1.18 42.10
N ALA A 368 5.42 -0.77 41.36
CA ALA A 368 4.57 0.34 41.72
C ALA A 368 3.09 0.00 41.52
N GLU A 369 2.28 0.30 42.54
CA GLU A 369 0.82 0.22 42.48
C GLU A 369 0.24 1.59 42.09
N ARG A 370 -0.85 1.60 41.33
CA ARG A 370 -1.51 2.82 40.83
C ARG A 370 -3.01 2.64 40.81
N SER A 371 -3.71 3.48 41.56
CA SER A 371 -5.16 3.66 41.43
C SER A 371 -5.49 4.38 40.13
N ILE A 372 -6.59 3.98 39.48
CA ILE A 372 -7.11 4.62 38.27
C ILE A 372 -8.54 5.08 38.56
N GLU A 373 -8.79 6.37 38.43
CA GLU A 373 -10.14 6.93 38.65
C GLU A 373 -11.01 6.72 37.42
N LEU A 374 -11.94 5.78 37.51
CA LEU A 374 -12.83 5.39 36.40
C LEU A 374 -13.81 6.51 35.99
N GLY A 375 -14.08 7.48 36.88
CA GLY A 375 -14.87 8.67 36.57
C GLY A 375 -14.14 9.71 35.71
N VAL A 376 -12.81 9.59 35.55
CA VAL A 376 -12.01 10.49 34.72
C VAL A 376 -11.71 9.82 33.38
N GLU A 377 -12.40 10.25 32.33
CA GLU A 377 -12.19 9.75 30.98
C GLU A 377 -10.77 10.03 30.47
N GLY A 378 -10.15 9.03 29.85
CA GLY A 378 -8.93 9.21 29.06
C GLY A 378 -7.75 8.36 29.53
N TRP A 379 -6.57 8.98 29.61
CA TRP A 379 -5.31 8.27 29.86
C TRP A 379 -4.66 8.74 31.15
N HIS A 380 -4.67 7.86 32.14
CA HIS A 380 -3.99 8.05 33.41
C HIS A 380 -2.48 7.79 33.26
N SER A 381 -1.65 8.70 33.77
CA SER A 381 -0.19 8.52 33.76
C SER A 381 0.24 7.67 34.94
N THR A 382 1.07 6.65 34.70
CA THR A 382 1.66 5.85 35.78
C THR A 382 2.83 6.56 36.46
N GLY A 383 3.39 7.61 35.85
CA GLY A 383 4.66 8.22 36.27
C GLY A 383 5.87 7.29 36.11
N LEU A 384 5.72 6.15 35.42
CA LEU A 384 6.78 5.16 35.20
C LEU A 384 7.32 5.23 33.77
N TYR A 385 8.54 4.75 33.60
CA TYR A 385 9.22 4.66 32.31
C TYR A 385 9.51 3.20 31.98
N ALA A 386 9.07 2.73 30.81
CA ALA A 386 9.44 1.40 30.30
C ALA A 386 10.80 1.50 29.62
N ALA A 387 11.82 0.84 30.17
CA ALA A 387 13.15 0.80 29.59
C ALA A 387 13.11 0.11 28.20
N PRO A 388 13.75 0.66 27.15
CA PRO A 388 13.72 0.06 25.82
C PRO A 388 14.28 -1.36 25.81
N GLY A 389 13.54 -2.31 25.24
CA GLY A 389 13.93 -3.72 25.15
C GLY A 389 13.71 -4.55 26.42
N GLU A 390 13.22 -3.96 27.50
CA GLU A 390 12.93 -4.68 28.75
C GLU A 390 11.43 -5.00 28.88
N ALA A 391 11.14 -6.22 29.33
CA ALA A 391 9.77 -6.65 29.59
C ALA A 391 9.19 -5.92 30.83
N ILE A 392 7.95 -5.45 30.71
CA ILE A 392 7.17 -4.93 31.84
C ILE A 392 6.05 -5.89 32.21
N THR A 393 5.86 -6.13 33.51
CA THR A 393 4.73 -6.91 34.02
C THR A 393 3.67 -5.97 34.59
N VAL A 394 2.46 -5.99 34.05
CA VAL A 394 1.31 -5.27 34.60
C VAL A 394 0.32 -6.28 35.16
N ARG A 395 -0.12 -6.04 36.40
CA ARG A 395 -1.15 -6.82 37.08
C ARG A 395 -2.38 -5.94 37.27
N ILE A 396 -3.55 -6.46 36.94
CA ILE A 396 -4.84 -5.80 37.19
C ILE A 396 -5.68 -6.68 38.14
N PRO A 397 -6.52 -6.08 39.00
CA PRO A 397 -7.50 -6.81 39.80
C PRO A 397 -8.43 -7.68 38.93
N LYS A 398 -8.91 -8.81 39.46
CA LYS A 398 -9.71 -9.78 38.68
C LYS A 398 -11.06 -9.19 38.24
N ASP A 399 -11.66 -8.42 39.12
CA ASP A 399 -12.87 -7.61 38.92
C ASP A 399 -12.67 -6.47 37.90
N ALA A 400 -11.44 -5.99 37.70
CA ALA A 400 -11.14 -4.95 36.71
C ALA A 400 -10.97 -5.48 35.27
N VAL A 401 -10.88 -6.79 35.06
CA VAL A 401 -10.64 -7.40 33.73
C VAL A 401 -11.75 -7.09 32.73
N THR A 402 -13.01 -7.04 33.18
CA THR A 402 -14.19 -6.79 32.34
C THR A 402 -14.39 -5.31 32.00
N LEU A 403 -13.63 -4.40 32.61
CA LEU A 403 -13.78 -2.94 32.42
C LEU A 403 -13.19 -2.43 31.10
N GLY A 404 -12.56 -3.28 30.28
CA GLY A 404 -12.02 -2.90 28.97
C GLY A 404 -10.83 -1.93 29.01
N LEU A 405 -10.14 -1.85 30.17
CA LEU A 405 -8.94 -1.03 30.37
C LEU A 405 -7.85 -1.37 29.35
N ARG A 406 -7.02 -0.36 29.01
CA ARG A 406 -5.91 -0.51 28.05
C ARG A 406 -4.63 0.12 28.60
N LEU A 407 -3.50 -0.54 28.38
CA LEU A 407 -2.18 -0.03 28.71
C LEU A 407 -1.54 0.60 27.47
N ARG A 408 -1.15 1.88 27.53
CA ARG A 408 -0.31 2.48 26.49
C ARG A 408 1.12 2.63 26.95
N VAL A 409 2.06 2.06 26.18
CA VAL A 409 3.49 2.33 26.30
C VAL A 409 3.89 3.30 25.19
N GLY A 410 4.46 4.45 25.55
CA GLY A 410 4.93 5.48 24.61
C GLY A 410 4.60 6.91 25.03
N CYS A 411 5.59 7.80 24.94
CA CYS A 411 5.52 9.20 25.38
C CYS A 411 4.70 10.13 24.45
N HIS A 412 4.41 9.70 23.22
CA HIS A 412 3.52 10.43 22.31
C HIS A 412 2.42 9.51 21.74
N LYS A 413 1.52 10.10 20.94
CA LYS A 413 0.51 9.38 20.13
C LYS A 413 0.58 9.76 18.64
N ASP A 414 1.57 10.56 18.25
CA ASP A 414 1.69 11.08 16.89
C ASP A 414 2.38 10.07 15.96
N LEU A 415 1.96 10.09 14.69
CA LEU A 415 2.53 9.26 13.64
C LEU A 415 3.24 10.15 12.62
N LEU A 416 4.56 10.03 12.52
CA LEU A 416 5.37 10.90 11.65
C LEU A 416 5.40 10.45 10.19
N TRP A 417 4.77 9.31 9.83
CA TRP A 417 4.80 8.75 8.47
C TRP A 417 4.56 9.79 7.36
N HIS A 418 3.61 10.71 7.59
CA HIS A 418 3.21 11.79 6.69
C HIS A 418 4.19 12.98 6.58
N LYS A 419 5.21 13.08 7.44
CA LYS A 419 6.19 14.17 7.42
C LYS A 419 7.18 13.99 6.26
N LYS A 420 7.65 15.10 5.69
CA LYS A 420 8.73 15.10 4.67
C LYS A 420 10.06 14.59 5.21
N THR A 421 10.31 14.77 6.51
CA THR A 421 11.56 14.44 7.20
C THR A 421 11.27 13.82 8.56
N TRP A 422 11.92 12.70 8.89
CA TRP A 422 11.81 12.05 10.20
C TRP A 422 13.05 12.30 11.05
N LYS A 423 12.90 13.01 12.17
CA LYS A 423 13.96 13.28 13.17
C LYS A 423 14.06 12.21 14.27
N ARG A 424 13.23 11.17 14.20
CA ARG A 424 13.19 10.00 15.07
C ARG A 424 12.40 8.89 14.37
N VAL A 425 12.30 7.71 14.98
CA VAL A 425 11.40 6.66 14.53
C VAL A 425 9.93 7.17 14.44
N PRO A 426 9.21 6.89 13.34
CA PRO A 426 7.93 7.53 13.03
C PRO A 426 6.71 7.01 13.81
N SER A 427 6.85 5.89 14.52
CA SER A 427 5.88 5.37 15.48
C SER A 427 6.65 4.80 16.68
N ILE A 428 6.18 5.08 17.90
CA ILE A 428 6.88 4.78 19.17
C ILE A 428 5.93 4.32 20.27
N THR A 429 4.73 3.86 19.88
CA THR A 429 3.60 3.74 20.80
C THR A 429 2.84 2.44 20.55
N ALA A 430 2.69 1.64 21.60
CA ALA A 430 1.85 0.45 21.65
C ALA A 430 0.68 0.66 22.62
N VAL A 431 -0.48 0.07 22.31
CA VAL A 431 -1.76 0.12 23.05
C VAL A 431 -2.41 -1.25 23.01
#